data_AF-A0A1V5Y1K4-F1
#
_entry.id   AF-A0A1V5Y1K4-F1
#
_cell.length_a   1.000
_cell.length_b   1.000
_cell.length_c   1.000
_cell.angle_alpha   90.00
_cell.angle_beta   90.00
_cell.angle_gamma   90.00
#
_symmetry.space_group_name_H-M   'P 1'
#
loop_
_entity.id
_entity.type
_entity.pdbx_description
1 polymer ?
#
loop_
_entity_poly.entity_id
_entity_poly.type
_entity_poly.pdbx_seq_one_letter_code
_entity_poly.pdbx_strand_id
1 'polypeptide(L)'
;MLRKLVLAVFVAVVLFCCGCSLFPKKAKPEELLCILTIDKMTYLSNEPVLATVRVQNLTNEEISLLNLDARTVSFYRLNESTGEPLEVMPVYSEKEPMSTVAKLKGLEGMERPFLFTTLTKGEGDYLLQAFFHSSPFHGKKARPTVISEAKKLSIAGRAPYERDAKGILMKEDAIRIAKEKVGDSAEFTTATLIINEAGLYDWWVTLVLNKKDAQGQPIRKAYFINPYLAAIRKEANPWLAHPRWKEPQPAVMFKRDAMNESNIPLPAAPNVKK
;
A
#
# COMPACT_ATOMS: atom_id res chain seq x y z
N MET A 1 37.65 31.47 74.28
CA MET A 1 36.95 30.26 74.78
C MET A 1 35.67 30.09 73.96
N LEU A 2 35.69 29.20 72.97
CA LEU A 2 34.60 28.96 72.02
C LEU A 2 33.85 27.69 72.47
N ARG A 3 32.55 27.80 72.77
CA ARG A 3 31.72 26.65 73.18
C ARG A 3 30.43 26.60 72.35
N LYS A 4 30.29 25.45 71.67
CA LYS A 4 29.06 24.69 71.34
C LYS A 4 28.27 25.03 70.06
N LEU A 5 28.62 24.28 69.01
CA LEU A 5 27.78 23.31 68.25
C LEU A 5 26.26 23.27 68.57
N VAL A 6 25.40 23.34 67.54
CA VAL A 6 24.52 22.26 67.00
C VAL A 6 23.48 22.85 66.02
N LEU A 7 23.61 22.45 64.75
CA LEU A 7 22.58 21.98 63.80
C LEU A 7 21.19 22.64 63.78
N ALA A 8 20.89 23.33 62.66
CA ALA A 8 19.55 23.37 62.08
C ALA A 8 19.68 23.49 60.55
N VAL A 9 19.61 22.33 59.89
CA VAL A 9 19.40 22.21 58.44
C VAL A 9 17.96 22.61 58.16
N PHE A 10 17.76 23.73 57.46
CA PHE A 10 16.45 24.10 56.90
C PHE A 10 16.61 24.57 55.45
N VAL A 11 16.39 23.59 54.56
CA VAL A 11 15.69 23.66 53.28
C VAL A 11 15.34 25.07 52.78
N ALA A 12 16.05 25.51 51.74
CA ALA A 12 15.55 26.49 50.77
C ALA A 12 16.04 26.10 49.35
N VAL A 13 15.59 24.93 48.88
CA VAL A 13 15.58 24.61 47.44
C VAL A 13 14.34 25.30 46.88
N VAL A 14 14.49 26.55 46.50
CA VAL A 14 13.44 27.33 45.83
C VAL A 14 13.96 27.73 44.46
N LEU A 15 13.42 27.03 43.46
CA LEU A 15 13.05 27.53 42.13
C LEU A 15 14.17 28.09 41.25
N PHE A 16 14.85 27.18 40.55
CA PHE A 16 14.87 27.29 39.09
C PHE A 16 14.36 25.95 38.53
N CYS A 17 13.04 25.83 38.53
CA CYS A 17 12.36 24.81 37.74
C CYS A 17 12.71 25.09 36.27
N CYS A 18 13.68 24.35 35.76
CA CYS A 18 13.74 24.01 34.35
C CYS A 18 12.38 23.42 34.00
N GLY A 19 11.50 24.24 33.43
CA GLY A 19 10.27 23.81 32.77
C GLY A 19 10.61 23.07 31.47
N CYS A 20 11.52 22.10 31.51
CA CYS A 20 11.63 21.08 30.50
C CYS A 20 10.47 20.13 30.75
N SER A 21 9.32 20.38 30.13
CA SER A 21 8.31 19.35 30.00
C SER A 21 8.98 18.17 29.29
N LEU A 22 9.35 17.14 30.04
CA LEU A 22 9.98 15.90 29.55
C LEU A 22 9.07 15.09 28.62
N PHE A 23 7.89 15.61 28.29
CA PHE A 23 6.95 15.00 27.37
C PHE A 23 6.86 15.86 26.11
N PRO A 24 7.16 15.29 24.93
CA PRO A 24 7.09 16.03 23.68
C PRO A 24 5.65 16.50 23.43
N LYS A 25 5.53 17.73 22.93
CA LYS A 25 4.25 18.38 22.65
C LYS A 25 3.48 17.58 21.59
N LYS A 26 2.16 17.50 21.77
CA LYS A 26 1.26 16.88 20.80
C LYS A 26 0.99 17.85 19.65
N ALA A 27 1.09 17.36 18.43
CA ALA A 27 0.74 18.15 17.25
C ALA A 27 -0.74 18.52 17.23
N LYS A 28 -1.06 19.78 16.90
CA LYS A 28 -2.42 20.21 16.53
C LYS A 28 -2.55 20.29 14.99
N PRO A 29 -3.75 20.08 14.41
CA PRO A 29 -3.93 20.13 12.96
C PRO A 29 -3.44 21.43 12.30
N GLU A 30 -3.68 22.57 12.94
CA GLU A 30 -3.27 23.90 12.46
C GLU A 30 -1.75 24.15 12.54
N GLU A 31 -1.02 23.30 13.27
CA GLU A 31 0.44 23.35 13.40
C GLU A 31 1.16 22.55 12.30
N LEU A 32 0.38 21.93 11.40
CA LEU A 32 0.86 21.02 10.37
C LEU A 32 0.38 21.46 8.97
N LEU A 33 1.26 21.34 7.98
CA LEU A 33 0.89 21.41 6.57
C LEU A 33 1.05 20.03 5.92
N CYS A 34 0.00 19.55 5.28
CA CYS A 34 0.01 18.31 4.50
C CYS A 34 0.03 18.63 3.00
N ILE A 35 1.04 18.12 2.30
CA ILE A 35 1.24 18.34 0.86
C ILE A 35 1.20 16.99 0.17
N LEU A 36 0.34 16.88 -0.85
CA LEU A 36 0.29 15.75 -1.75
C LEU A 36 0.90 16.15 -3.09
N THR A 37 1.81 15.35 -3.61
CA THR A 37 2.33 15.46 -4.98
C THR A 37 2.17 14.14 -5.71
N ILE A 38 2.03 14.21 -7.03
CA ILE A 38 2.02 13.06 -7.93
C ILE A 38 3.04 13.32 -9.03
N ASP A 39 3.61 12.26 -9.62
CA ASP A 39 4.74 12.36 -10.54
C ASP A 39 4.37 12.98 -11.92
N LYS A 40 3.10 12.87 -12.33
CA LYS A 40 2.57 13.51 -13.54
C LYS A 40 1.07 13.78 -13.43
N MET A 41 0.50 14.52 -14.37
CA MET A 41 -0.94 14.84 -14.35
C MET A 41 -1.81 13.91 -15.22
N THR A 42 -1.21 13.23 -16.19
CA THR A 42 -1.93 12.34 -17.12
C THR A 42 -1.33 10.94 -17.06
N TYR A 43 -2.17 9.94 -16.83
CA TYR A 43 -1.79 8.53 -16.76
C TYR A 43 -2.58 7.71 -17.78
N LEU A 44 -1.99 6.59 -18.19
CA LEU A 44 -2.72 5.56 -18.92
C LEU A 44 -3.58 4.74 -17.95
N SER A 45 -4.69 4.18 -18.44
CA SER A 45 -5.48 3.24 -17.64
C SER A 45 -4.63 2.04 -17.20
N ASN A 46 -4.74 1.64 -15.94
CA ASN A 46 -3.90 0.63 -15.26
C ASN A 46 -2.43 0.99 -15.03
N GLU A 47 -2.00 2.22 -15.32
CA GLU A 47 -0.64 2.68 -14.98
C GLU A 47 -0.49 2.91 -13.47
N PRO A 48 0.59 2.45 -12.83
CA PRO A 48 0.81 2.74 -11.42
C PRO A 48 1.07 4.23 -11.18
N VAL A 49 0.61 4.75 -10.06
CA VAL A 49 0.78 6.15 -9.65
C VAL A 49 1.66 6.20 -8.42
N LEU A 50 2.70 7.04 -8.44
CA LEU A 50 3.50 7.33 -7.27
C LEU A 50 3.06 8.67 -6.70
N ALA A 51 2.40 8.63 -5.55
CA ALA A 51 1.99 9.84 -4.84
C ALA A 51 2.89 10.03 -3.62
N THR A 52 3.46 11.22 -3.46
CA THR A 52 4.29 11.54 -2.31
C THR A 52 3.52 12.45 -1.38
N VAL A 53 3.47 12.06 -0.10
CA VAL A 53 2.89 12.87 0.96
C VAL A 53 4.03 13.43 1.79
N ARG A 54 3.99 14.74 2.00
CA ARG A 54 4.88 15.46 2.91
C ARG A 54 4.05 16.14 3.99
N VAL A 55 4.47 15.96 5.24
CA VAL A 55 3.91 16.65 6.39
C VAL A 55 4.99 17.51 7.01
N GLN A 56 4.67 18.79 7.22
CA GLN A 56 5.59 19.82 7.66
C GLN A 56 5.13 20.40 8.99
N ASN A 57 6.02 20.46 9.98
CA ASN A 57 5.81 21.21 11.21
C ASN A 57 5.92 22.71 10.90
N LEU A 58 4.89 23.48 11.25
CA LEU A 58 4.84 24.93 11.05
C LEU A 58 5.29 25.72 12.28
N THR A 59 5.56 25.04 13.39
CA THR A 59 6.02 25.65 14.65
C THR A 59 7.53 25.58 14.77
N ASN A 60 8.09 26.32 15.73
CA ASN A 60 9.50 26.23 16.11
C ASN A 60 9.76 25.14 17.18
N GLU A 61 8.72 24.46 17.66
CA GLU A 61 8.80 23.47 18.74
C GLU A 61 8.84 22.04 18.19
N GLU A 62 9.43 21.12 18.94
CA GLU A 62 9.33 19.68 18.62
C GLU A 62 7.91 19.18 18.86
N ILE A 63 7.37 18.44 17.89
CA ILE A 63 6.07 17.79 17.97
C ILE A 63 6.18 16.28 17.78
N SER A 64 5.39 15.53 18.54
CA SER A 64 5.20 14.09 18.37
C SER A 64 3.93 13.80 17.57
N LEU A 65 4.06 12.95 16.55
CA LEU A 65 2.99 12.52 15.66
C LEU A 65 3.26 11.12 15.12
N LEU A 66 2.31 10.52 14.38
CA LEU A 66 2.54 9.23 13.72
C LEU A 66 3.37 9.38 12.43
N ASN A 67 4.26 8.44 12.15
CA ASN A 67 4.95 8.35 10.85
C ASN A 67 3.94 8.22 9.70
N LEU A 68 4.36 8.63 8.51
CA LEU A 68 3.59 8.38 7.29
C LEU A 68 3.63 6.89 6.94
N ASP A 69 2.46 6.27 6.86
CA ASP A 69 2.29 4.88 6.44
C ASP A 69 0.84 4.62 5.98
N ALA A 70 0.55 3.39 5.54
CA ALA A 70 -0.73 3.02 4.95
C ALA A 70 -1.91 3.03 5.95
N ARG A 71 -1.65 3.12 7.26
CA ARG A 71 -2.67 3.24 8.31
C ARG A 71 -2.86 4.67 8.80
N THR A 72 -1.88 5.53 8.58
CA THR A 72 -1.90 6.91 9.06
C THR A 72 -2.25 7.91 7.97
N VAL A 73 -2.27 7.49 6.71
CA VAL A 73 -2.72 8.31 5.59
C VAL A 73 -3.85 7.59 4.84
N SER A 74 -5.03 8.20 4.82
CA SER A 74 -6.13 7.79 3.94
C SER A 74 -6.09 8.59 2.65
N PHE A 75 -6.43 7.96 1.53
CA PHE A 75 -6.48 8.61 0.22
C PHE A 75 -7.87 8.47 -0.38
N TYR A 76 -8.37 9.56 -0.95
CA TYR A 76 -9.66 9.59 -1.63
C TYR A 76 -9.47 10.06 -3.06
N ARG A 77 -10.06 9.31 -4.00
CA ARG A 77 -10.19 9.66 -5.40
C ARG A 77 -11.61 10.13 -5.65
N LEU A 78 -11.79 11.38 -6.07
CA LEU A 78 -13.07 11.95 -6.46
C LEU A 78 -13.17 11.95 -7.98
N ASN A 79 -14.24 11.39 -8.55
CA ASN A 79 -14.53 11.56 -9.97
C ASN A 79 -15.12 12.95 -10.21
N GLU A 80 -14.51 13.77 -11.08
CA GLU A 80 -14.99 15.15 -11.31
C GLU A 80 -16.37 15.18 -12.00
N SER A 81 -16.73 14.13 -12.75
CA SER A 81 -18.02 14.05 -13.45
C SER A 81 -19.18 13.63 -12.55
N THR A 82 -18.94 12.74 -11.59
CA THR A 82 -20.01 12.22 -10.70
C THR A 82 -19.98 12.84 -9.31
N GLY A 83 -18.85 13.43 -8.91
CA GLY A 83 -18.65 13.92 -7.54
C GLY A 83 -18.60 12.80 -6.49
N GLU A 84 -18.47 11.53 -6.90
CA GLU A 84 -18.44 10.40 -5.98
C GLU A 84 -17.01 10.15 -5.45
N PRO A 85 -16.80 10.20 -4.12
CA PRO A 85 -15.52 9.88 -3.53
C PRO A 85 -15.35 8.36 -3.39
N LEU A 86 -14.17 7.87 -3.74
CA LEU A 86 -13.74 6.49 -3.54
C LEU A 86 -12.48 6.48 -2.69
N GLU A 87 -12.51 5.79 -1.55
CA GLU A 87 -11.28 5.51 -0.79
C GLU A 87 -10.39 4.55 -1.58
N VAL A 88 -9.11 4.88 -1.66
CA VAL A 88 -8.11 4.12 -2.42
C VAL A 88 -6.93 3.80 -1.53
N MET A 89 -6.45 2.56 -1.63
CA MET A 89 -5.39 2.06 -0.76
C MET A 89 -4.09 1.90 -1.54
N PRO A 90 -2.96 2.44 -1.05
CA PRO A 90 -1.66 2.19 -1.66
C PRO A 90 -1.24 0.74 -1.45
N VAL A 91 -0.29 0.29 -2.25
CA VAL A 91 0.44 -0.96 -2.02
C VAL A 91 1.28 -0.80 -0.75
N TYR A 92 1.13 -1.73 0.18
CA TYR A 92 1.94 -1.82 1.39
C TYR A 92 2.18 -3.29 1.76
N SER A 93 3.22 -3.53 2.55
CA SER A 93 3.44 -4.84 3.15
C SER A 93 2.91 -4.92 4.58
N GLU A 94 2.30 -6.06 4.93
CA GLU A 94 1.91 -6.36 6.31
C GLU A 94 3.11 -6.49 7.27
N LYS A 95 4.32 -6.66 6.74
CA LYS A 95 5.57 -6.70 7.53
C LYS A 95 6.14 -5.33 7.83
N GLU A 96 5.64 -4.27 7.20
CA GLU A 96 6.10 -2.91 7.50
C GLU A 96 5.68 -2.49 8.92
N PRO A 97 6.56 -1.81 9.67
CA PRO A 97 6.19 -1.26 10.97
C PRO A 97 5.19 -0.10 10.75
N MET A 98 3.95 -0.31 11.16
CA MET A 98 2.86 0.66 11.02
C MET A 98 2.60 1.43 12.31
N SER A 99 2.10 2.65 12.17
CA SER A 99 1.66 3.53 13.27
C SER A 99 2.76 3.79 14.30
N THR A 100 4.00 3.90 13.82
CA THR A 100 5.14 4.26 14.68
C THR A 100 5.14 5.77 14.95
N VAL A 101 5.69 6.18 16.09
CA VAL A 101 5.76 7.60 16.46
C VAL A 101 6.99 8.24 15.85
N ALA A 102 6.80 9.39 15.21
CA ALA A 102 7.83 10.31 14.75
C ALA A 102 7.91 11.52 15.67
N LYS A 103 9.10 12.10 15.76
CA LYS A 103 9.34 13.41 16.37
C LYS A 103 9.85 14.34 15.29
N LEU A 104 9.11 15.42 15.00
CA LEU A 104 9.53 16.44 14.05
C LEU A 104 10.00 17.65 14.84
N LYS A 105 11.23 18.10 14.62
CA LYS A 105 11.68 19.37 15.20
C LYS A 105 10.95 20.54 14.55
N GLY A 106 11.16 21.73 15.10
CA GLY A 106 10.60 22.96 14.55
C GLY A 106 10.97 23.13 13.07
N LEU A 107 9.99 23.45 12.24
CA LEU A 107 10.17 23.67 10.79
C LEU A 107 10.75 22.47 10.01
N GLU A 108 10.79 21.27 10.58
CA GLU A 108 11.13 20.04 9.86
C GLU A 108 9.89 19.40 9.23
N GLY A 109 10.11 18.57 8.22
CA GLY A 109 9.06 17.77 7.60
C GLY A 109 9.49 16.32 7.46
N MET A 110 8.49 15.45 7.35
CA MET A 110 8.66 14.06 6.93
C MET A 110 7.96 13.85 5.59
N GLU A 111 8.50 12.95 4.79
CA GLU A 111 8.01 12.67 3.45
C GLU A 111 8.01 11.16 3.23
N ARG A 112 6.99 10.68 2.52
CA ARG A 112 6.90 9.28 2.11
C ARG A 112 6.19 9.12 0.77
N PRO A 113 6.76 8.33 -0.16
CA PRO A 113 6.06 7.90 -1.36
C PRO A 113 5.08 6.75 -1.08
N PHE A 114 3.95 6.77 -1.78
CA PHE A 114 2.88 5.79 -1.75
C PHE A 114 2.56 5.35 -3.18
N LEU A 115 2.68 4.05 -3.44
CA LEU A 115 2.45 3.47 -4.76
C LEU A 115 1.00 2.98 -4.88
N PHE A 116 0.29 3.38 -5.92
CA PHE A 116 -1.06 2.89 -6.23
C PHE A 116 -1.06 2.14 -7.54
N THR A 117 -1.71 0.99 -7.59
CA THR A 117 -1.86 0.20 -8.83
C THR A 117 -3.31 0.10 -9.32
N THR A 118 -4.24 0.67 -8.57
CA THR A 118 -5.69 0.66 -8.88
C THR A 118 -6.27 2.06 -9.05
N LEU A 119 -5.50 3.12 -8.78
CA LEU A 119 -5.96 4.51 -8.85
C LEU A 119 -6.34 4.93 -10.29
N THR A 120 -5.72 4.32 -11.28
CA THR A 120 -5.92 4.58 -12.72
C THR A 120 -6.93 3.64 -13.37
N LYS A 121 -7.78 2.97 -12.59
CA LYS A 121 -8.88 2.16 -13.12
C LYS A 121 -10.05 3.06 -13.49
N GLY A 122 -10.38 3.07 -14.78
CA GLY A 122 -11.43 3.91 -15.37
C GLY A 122 -10.85 5.18 -15.96
N GLU A 123 -11.24 5.49 -17.19
CA GLU A 123 -10.88 6.75 -17.85
C GLU A 123 -11.70 7.91 -17.30
N GLY A 124 -11.13 9.12 -17.34
CA GLY A 124 -11.77 10.35 -16.91
C GLY A 124 -10.85 11.25 -16.10
N ASP A 125 -11.42 12.36 -15.63
CA ASP A 125 -10.73 13.32 -14.78
C ASP A 125 -11.14 13.15 -13.32
N TYR A 126 -10.14 13.15 -12.45
CA TYR A 126 -10.27 12.85 -11.04
C TYR A 126 -9.47 13.84 -10.20
N LEU A 127 -9.82 13.92 -8.92
CA LEU A 127 -9.03 14.57 -7.89
C LEU A 127 -8.56 13.53 -6.88
N LEU A 128 -7.26 13.53 -6.55
CA LEU A 128 -6.69 12.75 -5.46
C LEU A 128 -6.43 13.66 -4.26
N GLN A 129 -6.82 13.22 -3.07
CA GLN A 129 -6.59 13.95 -1.83
C GLN A 129 -6.10 13.02 -0.72
N ALA A 130 -5.15 13.50 0.09
CA ALA A 130 -4.58 12.75 1.21
C ALA A 130 -5.07 13.33 2.55
N PHE A 131 -5.38 12.44 3.48
CA PHE A 131 -5.90 12.73 4.81
C PHE A 131 -4.93 12.12 5.82
N PHE A 132 -4.16 12.96 6.51
CA PHE A 132 -3.15 12.49 7.47
C PHE A 132 -3.67 12.46 8.90
N HIS A 133 -3.64 11.27 9.49
CA HIS A 133 -4.03 10.92 10.86
C HIS A 133 -2.84 10.99 11.81
N SER A 134 -2.39 12.19 12.12
CA SER A 134 -1.22 12.49 12.99
C SER A 134 -1.23 12.07 14.48
N SER A 135 -2.33 11.56 15.10
CA SER A 135 -2.38 11.34 16.56
C SER A 135 -1.89 9.94 16.95
N PRO A 136 -0.83 9.82 17.75
CA PRO A 136 -0.30 8.52 18.18
C PRO A 136 -1.07 7.89 19.35
N PHE A 137 -2.05 8.60 19.92
CA PHE A 137 -2.82 8.14 21.08
C PHE A 137 -4.25 7.79 20.67
N HIS A 138 -4.71 6.60 21.07
CA HIS A 138 -6.05 6.09 20.85
C HIS A 138 -7.06 6.73 21.83
N GLY A 139 -8.26 7.08 21.37
CA GLY A 139 -9.38 7.53 22.23
C GLY A 139 -10.20 8.70 21.67
N LYS A 140 -11.24 9.12 22.39
CA LYS A 140 -12.19 10.20 22.00
C LYS A 140 -11.56 11.58 21.78
N LYS A 141 -10.27 11.75 22.11
CA LYS A 141 -9.46 12.97 21.87
C LYS A 141 -8.48 12.81 20.70
N ALA A 142 -8.50 11.69 19.98
CA ALA A 142 -7.77 11.55 18.72
C ALA A 142 -8.35 12.55 17.72
N ARG A 143 -7.63 13.64 17.48
CA ARG A 143 -7.83 14.45 16.29
C ARG A 143 -6.48 14.76 15.73
N PRO A 144 -6.23 14.21 14.54
CA PRO A 144 -5.87 15.12 13.47
C PRO A 144 -6.24 14.55 12.11
N THR A 145 -6.83 15.39 11.28
CA THR A 145 -6.98 15.09 9.86
C THR A 145 -6.49 16.34 9.17
N VAL A 146 -5.18 16.40 8.95
CA VAL A 146 -4.61 17.45 8.10
C VAL A 146 -4.83 16.98 6.68
N ILE A 147 -5.59 17.76 5.94
CA ILE A 147 -6.03 17.41 4.59
C ILE A 147 -5.10 18.13 3.62
N SER A 148 -4.60 17.41 2.61
CA SER A 148 -3.85 18.03 1.53
C SER A 148 -4.79 18.84 0.62
N GLU A 149 -4.23 19.78 -0.14
CA GLU A 149 -4.91 20.20 -1.36
C GLU A 149 -5.18 18.99 -2.27
N ALA A 150 -6.29 19.05 -3.01
CA ALA A 150 -6.60 18.05 -4.01
C ALA A 150 -5.69 18.20 -5.24
N LYS A 151 -5.22 17.08 -5.80
CA LYS A 151 -4.38 17.04 -7.00
C LYS A 151 -5.15 16.43 -8.17
N LYS A 152 -5.11 17.13 -9.30
CA LYS A 152 -5.74 16.68 -10.54
C LYS A 152 -5.03 15.45 -11.09
N LEU A 153 -5.83 14.50 -11.54
CA LEU A 153 -5.41 13.23 -12.12
C LEU A 153 -6.29 12.95 -13.33
N SER A 154 -5.73 13.02 -14.53
CA SER A 154 -6.43 12.66 -15.76
C SER A 154 -5.99 11.27 -16.23
N ILE A 155 -6.96 10.42 -16.60
CA ILE A 155 -6.71 9.05 -17.05
C ILE A 155 -7.28 8.89 -18.45
N ALA A 156 -6.41 8.64 -19.42
CA ALA A 156 -6.81 8.46 -20.80
C ALA A 156 -5.90 7.45 -21.52
N GLY A 157 -6.50 6.63 -22.38
CA GLY A 157 -5.79 5.59 -23.11
C GLY A 157 -5.47 4.38 -22.24
N ARG A 158 -4.70 3.44 -22.79
CA ARG A 158 -4.50 2.11 -22.20
C ARG A 158 -3.03 1.83 -21.95
N ALA A 159 -2.69 1.40 -20.74
CA ALA A 159 -1.33 0.94 -20.43
C ALA A 159 -1.01 -0.32 -21.23
N PRO A 160 0.28 -0.57 -21.52
CA PRO A 160 0.68 -1.76 -22.26
C PRO A 160 0.43 -3.05 -21.49
N TYR A 161 0.36 -3.01 -20.15
CA TYR A 161 0.23 -4.20 -19.30
C TYR A 161 -1.05 -4.15 -18.46
N GLU A 162 -1.67 -5.31 -18.30
CA GLU A 162 -2.90 -5.50 -17.55
C GLU A 162 -2.64 -5.91 -16.10
N ARG A 163 -3.57 -5.56 -15.23
CA ARG A 163 -3.55 -5.90 -13.80
C ARG A 163 -4.90 -6.47 -13.38
N ASP A 164 -4.86 -7.37 -12.40
CA ASP A 164 -6.08 -7.94 -11.82
C ASP A 164 -6.85 -6.91 -10.98
N ALA A 165 -7.96 -7.37 -10.38
CA ALA A 165 -8.78 -6.54 -9.48
C ALA A 165 -7.98 -5.95 -8.30
N LYS A 166 -6.94 -6.65 -7.82
CA LYS A 166 -6.07 -6.24 -6.71
C LYS A 166 -4.90 -5.37 -7.15
N GLY A 167 -4.76 -5.09 -8.45
CA GLY A 167 -3.68 -4.27 -8.98
C GLY A 167 -2.34 -5.02 -9.10
N ILE A 168 -2.39 -6.36 -9.20
CA ILE A 168 -1.24 -7.22 -9.47
C ILE A 168 -1.15 -7.45 -10.97
N LEU A 169 0.06 -7.27 -11.55
CA LEU A 169 0.34 -7.58 -12.95
C LEU A 169 -0.12 -9.00 -13.32
N MET A 170 -0.74 -9.16 -14.48
CA MET A 170 -1.16 -10.48 -14.98
C MET A 170 0.05 -11.39 -15.27
N LYS A 171 -0.16 -12.70 -15.11
CA LYS A 171 0.88 -13.74 -15.32
C LYS A 171 1.49 -13.65 -16.72
N GLU A 172 0.65 -13.45 -17.72
CA GLU A 172 1.01 -13.38 -19.13
C GLU A 172 1.91 -12.18 -19.41
N ASP A 173 1.62 -11.04 -18.79
CA ASP A 173 2.43 -9.82 -18.91
C ASP A 173 3.76 -9.92 -18.18
N ALA A 174 3.81 -10.60 -17.03
CA ALA A 174 5.08 -10.92 -16.40
C ALA A 174 5.96 -11.79 -17.32
N ILE A 175 5.38 -12.82 -17.94
CA ILE A 175 6.12 -13.65 -18.91
C ILE A 175 6.59 -12.81 -20.10
N ARG A 176 5.74 -11.91 -20.60
CA ARG A 176 6.09 -11.02 -21.71
C ARG A 176 7.27 -10.11 -21.38
N ILE A 177 7.27 -9.46 -20.22
CA ILE A 177 8.40 -8.62 -19.75
C ILE A 177 9.69 -9.45 -19.66
N ALA A 178 9.62 -10.69 -19.17
CA ALA A 178 10.80 -11.57 -19.13
C ALA A 178 11.32 -11.90 -20.54
N LYS A 179 10.43 -12.20 -21.50
CA LYS A 179 10.78 -12.49 -22.89
C LYS A 179 11.40 -11.27 -23.59
N GLU A 180 10.84 -10.09 -23.39
CA GLU A 180 11.37 -8.83 -23.92
C GLU A 180 12.81 -8.59 -23.44
N LYS A 181 13.13 -8.93 -22.18
CA LYS A 181 14.49 -8.78 -21.65
C LYS A 181 15.53 -9.69 -22.30
N VAL A 182 15.17 -10.93 -22.63
CA VAL A 182 16.10 -11.88 -23.26
C VAL A 182 16.23 -11.65 -24.77
N GLY A 183 15.24 -11.03 -25.42
CA GLY A 183 15.25 -10.75 -26.86
C GLY A 183 15.22 -12.01 -27.75
N ASP A 184 14.99 -13.18 -27.16
CA ASP A 184 15.06 -14.49 -27.79
C ASP A 184 13.73 -15.23 -27.65
N SER A 185 13.49 -16.19 -28.55
CA SER A 185 12.37 -17.11 -28.42
C SER A 185 12.62 -18.11 -27.29
N ALA A 186 11.60 -18.32 -26.44
CA ALA A 186 11.61 -19.29 -25.36
C ALA A 186 10.67 -20.46 -25.69
N GLU A 187 11.16 -21.69 -25.54
CA GLU A 187 10.40 -22.93 -25.77
C GLU A 187 9.38 -23.16 -24.65
N PHE A 188 9.79 -22.86 -23.41
CA PHE A 188 9.03 -23.13 -22.21
C PHE A 188 9.12 -21.98 -21.24
N THR A 189 7.99 -21.65 -20.62
CA THR A 189 7.88 -20.55 -19.67
C THR A 189 7.02 -20.94 -18.47
N THR A 190 7.51 -20.68 -17.26
CA THR A 190 6.71 -20.75 -16.03
C THR A 190 6.71 -19.40 -15.34
N ALA A 191 5.62 -19.12 -14.63
CA ALA A 191 5.50 -17.94 -13.80
C ALA A 191 4.70 -18.30 -12.56
N THR A 192 5.30 -18.07 -11.39
CA THR A 192 4.71 -18.34 -10.08
C THR A 192 4.71 -17.06 -9.26
N LEU A 193 3.55 -16.68 -8.73
CA LEU A 193 3.45 -15.54 -7.82
C LEU A 193 3.94 -15.97 -6.45
N ILE A 194 4.95 -15.29 -5.91
CA ILE A 194 5.54 -15.58 -4.61
C ILE A 194 5.53 -14.33 -3.73
N ILE A 195 5.67 -14.51 -2.42
CA ILE A 195 5.86 -13.41 -1.47
C ILE A 195 7.34 -13.29 -1.15
N ASN A 196 7.92 -12.10 -1.28
CA ASN A 196 9.32 -11.84 -1.00
C ASN A 196 9.58 -11.56 0.49
N GLU A 197 10.85 -11.36 0.83
CA GLU A 197 11.30 -11.12 2.21
C GLU A 197 10.59 -9.92 2.85
N ALA A 198 10.37 -8.86 2.05
CA ALA A 198 9.67 -7.66 2.47
C ALA A 198 8.15 -7.87 2.64
N GLY A 199 7.58 -9.02 2.28
CA GLY A 199 6.15 -9.30 2.39
C GLY A 199 5.32 -8.81 1.20
N LEU A 200 5.96 -8.47 0.08
CA LEU A 200 5.31 -8.05 -1.16
C LEU A 200 5.34 -9.18 -2.21
N TYR A 201 4.46 -9.11 -3.20
CA TYR A 201 4.46 -10.10 -4.28
C TYR A 201 5.60 -9.87 -5.29
N ASP A 202 6.13 -10.96 -5.83
CA ASP A 202 6.96 -11.00 -7.04
C ASP A 202 6.45 -12.12 -7.95
N TRP A 203 6.48 -11.88 -9.26
CA TRP A 203 6.39 -12.97 -10.23
C TRP A 203 7.78 -13.59 -10.40
N TRP A 204 7.94 -14.85 -10.02
CA TRP A 204 9.11 -15.64 -10.37
C TRP A 204 8.89 -16.29 -11.72
N VAL A 205 9.50 -15.72 -12.75
CA VAL A 205 9.39 -16.19 -14.14
C VAL A 205 10.65 -16.95 -14.51
N THR A 206 10.50 -18.18 -15.01
CA THR A 206 11.60 -18.98 -15.58
C THR A 206 11.34 -19.20 -17.07
N LEU A 207 12.37 -18.97 -17.89
CA LEU A 207 12.39 -19.16 -19.33
C LEU A 207 13.43 -20.23 -19.70
N VAL A 208 13.05 -21.13 -20.61
CA VAL A 208 13.98 -22.02 -21.32
C VAL A 208 14.11 -21.51 -22.74
N LEU A 209 15.31 -21.05 -23.12
CA LEU A 209 15.55 -20.43 -24.41
C LEU A 209 15.71 -21.49 -25.50
N ASN A 210 15.37 -21.15 -26.75
CA ASN A 210 15.65 -21.95 -27.95
C ASN A 210 17.15 -21.91 -28.33
N LYS A 211 18.04 -21.96 -27.35
CA LYS A 211 19.50 -21.95 -27.50
C LYS A 211 20.10 -22.92 -26.50
N LYS A 212 21.21 -23.53 -26.90
CA LYS A 212 21.99 -24.42 -26.06
C LYS A 212 23.30 -23.74 -25.66
N ASP A 213 23.80 -24.05 -24.47
CA ASP A 213 25.12 -23.63 -24.03
C ASP A 213 26.23 -24.44 -24.74
N ALA A 214 27.49 -24.16 -24.40
CA ALA A 214 28.65 -24.85 -24.96
C ALA A 214 28.66 -26.36 -24.69
N GLN A 215 27.88 -26.83 -23.71
CA GLN A 215 27.72 -28.22 -23.32
C GLN A 215 26.46 -28.85 -23.95
N GLY A 216 25.76 -28.13 -24.83
CA GLY A 216 24.56 -28.62 -25.51
C GLY A 216 23.30 -28.63 -24.62
N GLN A 217 23.34 -28.03 -23.43
CA GLN A 217 22.20 -27.96 -22.51
C GLN A 217 21.32 -26.73 -22.80
N PRO A 218 19.99 -26.82 -22.64
CA PRO A 218 19.11 -25.67 -22.82
C PRO A 218 19.49 -24.51 -21.90
N ILE A 219 19.66 -23.31 -22.46
CA ILE A 219 19.95 -22.12 -21.67
C ILE A 219 18.70 -21.71 -20.90
N ARG A 220 18.86 -21.49 -19.58
CA ARG A 220 17.78 -21.10 -18.69
C ARG A 220 18.02 -19.73 -18.10
N LYS A 221 16.97 -18.93 -18.07
CA LYS A 221 16.95 -17.60 -17.44
C LYS A 221 15.78 -17.51 -16.48
N ALA A 222 15.93 -16.79 -15.39
CA ALA A 222 14.82 -16.49 -14.51
C ALA A 222 14.90 -15.07 -13.97
N TYR A 223 13.75 -14.49 -13.69
CA TYR A 223 13.60 -13.12 -13.24
C TYR A 223 12.55 -13.04 -12.14
N PHE A 224 12.79 -12.17 -11.16
CA PHE A 224 11.73 -11.66 -10.31
C PHE A 224 11.19 -10.38 -10.92
N ILE A 225 9.91 -10.37 -11.25
CA ILE A 225 9.22 -9.22 -11.83
C ILE A 225 8.32 -8.63 -10.76
N ASN A 226 8.49 -7.32 -10.53
CA ASN A 226 7.68 -6.55 -9.62
C ASN A 226 6.29 -6.36 -10.25
N PRO A 227 5.22 -6.94 -9.68
CA PRO A 227 3.88 -6.87 -10.25
C PRO A 227 3.23 -5.49 -10.09
N TYR A 228 3.76 -4.64 -9.22
CA TYR A 228 3.23 -3.30 -8.98
C TYR A 228 3.75 -2.30 -10.02
N LEU A 229 5.04 -2.39 -10.33
CA LEU A 229 5.71 -1.48 -11.28
C LEU A 229 5.81 -2.03 -12.71
N ALA A 230 5.43 -3.30 -12.95
CA ALA A 230 5.62 -3.97 -14.24
C ALA A 230 7.07 -3.91 -14.74
N ALA A 231 8.02 -4.21 -13.85
CA ALA A 231 9.45 -4.11 -14.13
C ALA A 231 10.23 -5.31 -13.57
N ILE A 232 11.34 -5.65 -14.21
CA ILE A 232 12.27 -6.64 -13.67
C ILE A 232 12.96 -6.06 -12.44
N ARG A 233 12.81 -6.73 -11.31
CA ARG A 233 13.44 -6.35 -10.04
C ARG A 233 14.85 -6.87 -9.95
N LYS A 234 15.07 -8.15 -10.29
CA LYS A 234 16.40 -8.79 -10.33
C LYS A 234 16.38 -10.08 -11.15
N GLU A 235 17.55 -10.51 -11.62
CA GLU A 235 17.74 -11.88 -12.13
C GLU A 235 17.64 -12.89 -10.97
N ALA A 236 17.09 -14.05 -11.26
CA ALA A 236 16.83 -15.12 -10.31
C ALA A 236 17.52 -16.40 -10.75
N ASN A 237 17.69 -17.32 -9.82
CA ASN A 237 18.10 -18.68 -10.17
C ASN A 237 16.91 -19.39 -10.85
N PRO A 238 17.12 -20.07 -11.99
CA PRO A 238 16.06 -20.84 -12.63
C PRO A 238 15.55 -21.93 -11.69
N TRP A 239 14.27 -21.87 -11.35
CA TRP A 239 13.58 -22.96 -10.67
C TRP A 239 12.71 -23.71 -11.66
N LEU A 240 12.94 -25.02 -11.75
CA LEU A 240 11.98 -25.93 -12.31
C LEU A 240 11.27 -26.61 -11.15
N ALA A 241 9.94 -26.46 -11.09
CA ALA A 241 9.14 -27.53 -10.53
C ALA A 241 9.53 -28.81 -11.27
N HIS A 242 9.97 -29.85 -10.56
CA HIS A 242 9.92 -31.18 -11.16
C HIS A 242 8.50 -31.42 -11.70
N PRO A 243 8.33 -32.10 -12.85
CA PRO A 243 7.05 -32.26 -13.54
C PRO A 243 5.99 -33.11 -12.78
N ARG A 244 6.05 -33.17 -11.44
CA ARG A 244 5.11 -33.91 -10.58
C ARG A 244 4.12 -33.04 -9.80
N TRP A 245 4.13 -31.72 -9.97
CA TRP A 245 3.06 -30.89 -9.43
C TRP A 245 2.07 -30.60 -10.55
N LYS A 246 1.06 -31.47 -10.68
CA LYS A 246 -0.17 -31.11 -11.39
C LYS A 246 -0.64 -29.80 -10.78
N GLU A 247 -0.85 -28.77 -11.61
CA GLU A 247 -1.69 -27.64 -11.23
C GLU A 247 -2.95 -28.21 -10.56
N PRO A 248 -3.43 -27.62 -9.44
CA PRO A 248 -4.79 -27.90 -9.03
C PRO A 248 -5.65 -27.45 -10.20
N GLN A 249 -6.19 -28.41 -10.96
CA GLN A 249 -7.23 -28.11 -11.91
C GLN A 249 -8.32 -27.36 -11.13
N PRO A 250 -8.90 -26.28 -11.67
CA PRO A 250 -10.08 -25.70 -11.06
C PRO A 250 -11.07 -26.85 -10.89
N ALA A 251 -11.50 -27.07 -9.65
CA ALA A 251 -12.48 -28.10 -9.35
C ALA A 251 -13.65 -27.92 -10.31
N VAL A 252 -13.83 -28.88 -11.20
CA VAL A 252 -15.10 -29.09 -11.88
C VAL A 252 -16.09 -29.42 -10.78
N MET A 253 -16.77 -28.42 -10.24
CA MET A 253 -17.99 -28.62 -9.46
C MET A 253 -19.19 -28.26 -10.33
N PHE A 254 -19.66 -29.32 -10.99
CA PHE A 254 -21.05 -29.65 -11.27
C PHE A 254 -21.96 -28.55 -11.81
N LYS A 255 -22.29 -28.70 -13.10
CA LYS A 255 -23.66 -28.46 -13.56
C LYS A 255 -24.62 -29.14 -12.59
N ARG A 256 -25.47 -28.37 -11.90
CA ARG A 256 -26.74 -28.92 -11.43
C ARG A 256 -27.62 -29.07 -12.65
N ASP A 257 -27.62 -30.28 -13.19
CA ASP A 257 -28.69 -30.73 -14.05
C ASP A 257 -30.01 -30.62 -13.28
N ALA A 258 -31.03 -30.16 -14.01
CA ALA A 258 -32.39 -30.05 -13.56
C ALA A 258 -32.90 -31.40 -13.02
N MET A 259 -33.37 -31.41 -11.78
CA MET A 259 -34.28 -32.44 -11.29
C MET A 259 -35.31 -31.79 -10.35
N ASN A 260 -36.42 -31.40 -10.96
CA ASN A 260 -37.77 -31.78 -10.55
C ASN A 260 -38.05 -31.87 -9.03
N GLU A 261 -38.38 -30.75 -8.39
CA GLU A 261 -39.15 -30.73 -7.14
C GLU A 261 -40.51 -30.05 -7.40
N SER A 262 -41.40 -30.81 -8.04
CA SER A 262 -42.83 -30.66 -7.86
C SER A 262 -43.24 -31.28 -6.52
N ASN A 263 -44.07 -30.55 -5.76
CA ASN A 263 -44.86 -30.95 -4.58
C ASN A 263 -44.23 -30.73 -3.19
N ILE A 264 -44.31 -29.48 -2.72
CA ILE A 264 -44.53 -29.21 -1.29
C ILE A 264 -45.91 -28.53 -1.16
N PRO A 265 -46.86 -29.10 -0.38
CA PRO A 265 -48.19 -28.52 -0.22
C PRO A 265 -48.15 -27.27 0.66
N LEU A 266 -48.85 -26.22 0.23
CA LEU A 266 -49.09 -25.02 1.03
C LEU A 266 -50.02 -25.33 2.22
N PRO A 267 -49.71 -24.87 3.45
CA PRO A 267 -50.66 -24.95 4.56
C PRO A 267 -51.83 -23.98 4.35
N ALA A 268 -53.04 -24.47 4.63
CA ALA A 268 -54.30 -23.77 4.43
C ALA A 268 -54.43 -22.51 5.32
N ALA A 269 -54.95 -21.43 4.72
CA ALA A 269 -55.31 -20.20 5.42
C ALA A 269 -56.54 -20.40 6.34
N PRO A 270 -56.57 -19.78 7.54
CA PRO A 270 -57.74 -19.85 8.39
C PRO A 270 -58.88 -18.97 7.85
N ASN A 271 -60.05 -19.61 7.73
CA ASN A 271 -61.34 -19.00 7.43
C ASN A 271 -61.69 -17.96 8.52
N VAL A 272 -61.73 -16.68 8.15
CA VAL A 272 -62.49 -15.66 8.91
C VAL A 272 -63.80 -15.44 8.15
N LYS A 273 -64.89 -16.02 8.69
CA LYS A 273 -66.24 -15.66 8.29
C LYS A 273 -66.62 -14.32 8.95
N LYS A 274 -67.46 -13.58 8.23
CA LYS A 274 -68.12 -12.31 8.55
C LYS A 274 -68.49 -12.12 10.03
#